data_AF-A0A9D9KWG8-F1
#
_entry.id   AF-A0A9D9KWG8-F1
#
_cell.length_a   1.000
_cell.length_b   1.000
_cell.length_c   1.000
_cell.angle_alpha   90.00
_cell.angle_beta   90.00
_cell.angle_gamma   90.00
#
_symmetry.space_group_name_H-M   'P 1'
#
loop_
_entity.id
_entity.type
_entity.pdbx_description
1 polymer ?
#
loop_
_entity_poly.entity_id
_entity_poly.type
_entity_poly.pdbx_seq_one_letter_code
_entity_poly.pdbx_strand_id
1 'polypeptide(L)'
;MDAVINASASMKDAINHVGDKYNLPNGWLNTDFMKTTSYSPKIVQYAKYYRSFSNIVTFRTIAGEYLLAMKLMAGRQYKYDLSDVIGILWEHEKSSTSISLNQIKKAAADLYGSYDKLPEYSRLFIEKIIAEKEYEKTYEKVRNMESENKDILLDFQDEYPGVTNTDNINDIIAAVRKKKESENLIK
;
A
#
# COMPACT_ATOMS: atom_id res chain seq x y z
N MET A 1 -6.38 -9.69 -3.36
CA MET A 1 -4.96 -10.07 -3.60
C MET A 1 -4.53 -9.36 -4.87
N ASP A 2 -3.37 -8.69 -4.84
CA ASP A 2 -2.81 -8.00 -6.01
C ASP A 2 -2.00 -8.99 -6.85
N ALA A 3 -2.16 -8.97 -8.17
CA ALA A 3 -1.49 -9.92 -9.07
C ALA A 3 -1.02 -9.27 -10.38
N VAL A 4 0.27 -9.42 -10.70
CA VAL A 4 0.76 -9.17 -12.07
C VAL A 4 0.46 -10.41 -12.90
N ILE A 5 -0.36 -10.26 -13.94
CA ILE A 5 -0.73 -11.37 -14.82
C ILE A 5 -0.06 -11.19 -16.17
N ASN A 6 0.95 -12.01 -16.43
CA ASN A 6 1.58 -12.12 -17.74
C ASN A 6 1.00 -13.35 -18.45
N ALA A 7 -0.17 -13.22 -19.08
CA ALA A 7 -0.85 -14.37 -19.67
C ALA A 7 -1.61 -14.04 -20.96
N SER A 8 -1.88 -15.09 -21.75
CA SER A 8 -2.75 -15.06 -22.92
C SER A 8 -4.22 -14.83 -22.51
N ALA A 9 -5.06 -14.42 -23.46
CA ALA A 9 -6.49 -14.15 -23.26
C ALA A 9 -7.23 -15.27 -22.47
N SER A 10 -6.83 -16.53 -22.67
CA SER A 10 -7.36 -17.71 -21.97
C SER A 10 -7.24 -17.67 -20.44
N MET A 11 -6.28 -16.95 -19.88
CA MET A 11 -6.15 -16.82 -18.42
C MET A 11 -7.24 -15.94 -17.82
N LYS A 12 -7.65 -14.89 -18.55
CA LYS A 12 -8.73 -14.00 -18.12
C LYS A 12 -10.04 -14.77 -18.00
N ASP A 13 -10.32 -15.65 -18.97
CA ASP A 13 -11.50 -16.51 -18.95
C ASP A 13 -11.45 -17.50 -17.79
N ALA A 14 -10.28 -18.10 -17.52
CA ALA A 14 -10.11 -18.98 -16.38
C ALA A 14 -10.33 -18.27 -15.03
N ILE A 15 -9.83 -17.05 -14.87
CA ILE A 15 -10.04 -16.22 -13.67
C ILE A 15 -11.52 -15.89 -13.48
N ASN A 16 -12.20 -15.51 -14.56
CA ASN A 16 -13.63 -15.21 -14.52
C ASN A 16 -14.45 -16.46 -14.18
N HIS A 17 -14.14 -17.61 -14.80
CA HIS A 17 -14.81 -18.87 -14.53
C HIS A 17 -14.68 -19.32 -13.07
N VAL A 18 -13.50 -19.15 -12.47
CA VAL A 18 -13.32 -19.37 -11.03
C VAL A 18 -14.15 -18.37 -10.23
N GLY A 19 -14.19 -17.10 -10.64
CA GLY A 19 -15.06 -16.09 -10.03
C GLY A 19 -16.52 -16.50 -10.00
N ASP A 20 -17.08 -16.89 -11.15
CA ASP A 20 -18.47 -17.32 -11.29
C ASP A 20 -18.77 -18.57 -10.45
N LYS A 21 -17.89 -19.58 -10.52
CA LYS A 21 -18.05 -20.85 -9.81
C LYS A 21 -18.11 -20.68 -8.29
N TYR A 22 -17.35 -19.73 -7.74
CA TYR A 22 -17.27 -19.47 -6.31
C TYR A 22 -18.06 -18.22 -5.88
N ASN A 23 -18.85 -17.64 -6.80
CA ASN A 23 -19.65 -16.43 -6.56
C ASN A 23 -18.81 -15.27 -5.98
N LEU A 24 -17.59 -15.09 -6.50
CA LEU A 24 -16.68 -14.03 -6.10
C LEU A 24 -17.06 -12.72 -6.80
N PRO A 25 -16.78 -11.55 -6.18
CA PRO A 25 -17.07 -10.27 -6.81
C PRO A 25 -16.28 -10.09 -8.12
N ASN A 26 -16.85 -9.30 -9.03
CA ASN A 26 -16.16 -8.90 -10.25
C ASN A 26 -14.81 -8.24 -9.91
N GLY A 27 -13.74 -8.70 -10.57
CA GLY A 27 -12.38 -8.23 -10.27
C GLY A 27 -11.78 -8.76 -8.97
N TRP A 28 -12.26 -9.91 -8.46
CA TRP A 28 -11.73 -10.55 -7.24
C TRP A 28 -10.20 -10.73 -7.23
N LEU A 29 -9.59 -10.84 -8.40
CA LEU A 29 -8.16 -10.78 -8.60
C LEU A 29 -7.76 -9.39 -9.12
N ASN A 30 -7.12 -8.59 -8.27
CA ASN A 30 -6.82 -7.20 -8.57
C ASN A 30 -5.57 -7.09 -9.46
N THR A 31 -5.73 -6.50 -10.64
CA THR A 31 -4.63 -6.15 -11.56
C THR A 31 -4.44 -4.65 -11.68
N ASP A 32 -5.36 -3.84 -11.16
CA ASP A 32 -5.35 -2.38 -11.34
C ASP A 32 -4.22 -1.69 -10.58
N PHE A 33 -3.60 -2.35 -9.60
CA PHE A 33 -2.41 -1.81 -8.94
C PHE A 33 -1.28 -1.54 -9.94
N MET A 34 -1.21 -2.25 -11.07
CA MET A 34 -0.24 -2.01 -12.15
C MET A 34 -0.38 -0.62 -12.81
N LYS A 35 -1.53 0.04 -12.63
CA LYS A 35 -1.79 1.39 -13.12
C LYS A 35 -1.46 2.49 -12.10
N THR A 36 -0.99 2.12 -10.92
CA THR A 36 -0.69 3.06 -9.84
C THR A 36 0.76 3.51 -9.88
N THR A 37 1.04 4.67 -9.30
CA THR A 37 2.40 5.24 -9.20
C THR A 37 3.35 4.40 -8.34
N SER A 38 2.82 3.53 -7.47
CA SER A 38 3.64 2.61 -6.69
C SER A 38 4.04 1.35 -7.45
N TYR A 39 3.44 1.05 -8.60
CA TYR A 39 3.88 -0.08 -9.40
C TYR A 39 5.24 0.20 -10.06
N SER A 40 6.16 -0.75 -9.92
CA SER A 40 7.40 -0.78 -10.68
C SER A 40 7.49 -2.10 -11.44
N PRO A 41 7.70 -2.10 -12.77
CA PRO A 41 7.87 -3.34 -13.53
C PRO A 41 9.10 -4.16 -13.07
N LYS A 42 10.06 -3.51 -12.38
CA LYS A 42 11.22 -4.19 -11.78
C LYS A 42 10.84 -5.17 -10.67
N ILE A 43 9.64 -5.07 -10.09
CA ILE A 43 9.16 -5.97 -9.03
C ILE A 43 9.23 -7.46 -9.44
N VAL A 44 9.08 -7.74 -10.73
CA VAL A 44 9.15 -9.10 -11.29
C VAL A 44 10.54 -9.73 -11.08
N GLN A 45 11.61 -8.92 -11.09
CA GLN A 45 12.99 -9.38 -10.90
C GLN A 45 13.24 -9.87 -9.47
N TYR A 46 12.49 -9.33 -8.51
CA TYR A 46 12.61 -9.64 -7.08
C TYR A 46 11.57 -10.65 -6.60
N ALA A 47 10.65 -11.05 -7.48
CA ALA A 47 9.67 -12.07 -7.20
C ALA A 47 10.31 -13.46 -7.13
N LYS A 48 10.07 -14.18 -6.04
CA LYS A 48 10.60 -15.54 -5.82
C LYS A 48 9.59 -16.58 -6.26
N TYR A 49 10.06 -17.66 -6.87
CA TYR A 49 9.20 -18.80 -7.21
C TYR A 49 8.54 -19.35 -5.94
N TYR A 50 7.23 -19.56 -6.00
CA TYR A 50 6.48 -20.21 -4.93
C TYR A 50 6.03 -21.62 -5.38
N ARG A 51 5.25 -21.70 -6.45
CA ARG A 51 4.70 -22.97 -6.94
C ARG A 51 4.20 -22.85 -8.38
N SER A 52 4.39 -23.91 -9.17
CA SER A 52 3.68 -24.11 -10.43
C SER A 52 2.55 -25.14 -10.28
N PHE A 53 1.39 -24.85 -10.87
CA PHE A 53 0.25 -25.75 -10.94
C PHE A 53 0.04 -26.23 -12.36
N SER A 54 -0.13 -27.55 -12.51
CA SER A 54 -0.35 -28.23 -13.79
C SER A 54 0.67 -27.87 -14.88
N ASN A 55 1.88 -27.44 -14.50
CA ASN A 55 2.92 -26.89 -15.38
C ASN A 55 2.48 -25.72 -16.28
N ILE A 56 1.35 -25.10 -15.97
CA ILE A 56 0.76 -24.01 -16.77
C ILE A 56 0.86 -22.68 -16.02
N VAL A 57 0.48 -22.67 -14.73
CA VAL A 57 0.41 -21.43 -13.95
C VAL A 57 1.50 -21.41 -12.91
N THR A 58 2.38 -20.40 -12.96
CA THR A 58 3.46 -20.23 -11.98
C THR A 58 3.18 -19.05 -11.07
N PHE A 59 3.08 -19.32 -9.77
CA PHE A 59 2.95 -18.30 -8.74
C PHE A 59 4.32 -17.91 -8.22
N ARG A 60 4.51 -16.60 -8.07
CA ARG A 60 5.69 -16.00 -7.46
C ARG A 60 5.25 -15.10 -6.31
N THR A 61 6.06 -15.04 -5.26
CA THR A 61 5.80 -14.21 -4.08
C THR A 61 6.83 -13.08 -3.99
N ILE A 62 6.41 -11.96 -3.39
CA ILE A 62 7.25 -10.80 -3.15
C ILE A 62 7.64 -10.79 -1.66
N ALA A 63 8.89 -10.44 -1.35
CA ALA A 63 9.34 -10.33 0.03
C ALA A 63 8.82 -9.05 0.70
N GLY A 64 8.69 -9.07 2.03
CA GLY A 64 8.06 -8.00 2.81
C GLY A 64 8.67 -6.62 2.57
N GLU A 65 10.00 -6.52 2.43
CA GLU A 65 10.71 -5.25 2.19
C GLU A 65 10.31 -4.57 0.88
N TYR A 66 9.97 -5.34 -0.16
CA TYR A 66 9.49 -4.78 -1.43
C TYR A 66 8.02 -4.37 -1.35
N LEU A 67 7.20 -5.11 -0.60
CA LEU A 67 5.82 -4.69 -0.31
C LEU A 67 5.80 -3.39 0.49
N LEU A 68 6.69 -3.26 1.48
CA LEU A 68 6.88 -2.02 2.24
C LEU A 68 7.28 -0.86 1.33
N ALA A 69 8.28 -1.05 0.46
CA ALA A 69 8.70 -0.02 -0.49
C ALA A 69 7.55 0.45 -1.39
N MET A 70 6.72 -0.48 -1.89
CA MET A 70 5.55 -0.15 -2.71
C MET A 70 4.49 0.63 -1.94
N LYS A 71 4.19 0.25 -0.69
CA LYS A 71 3.23 0.97 0.15
C LYS A 71 3.73 2.37 0.50
N LEU A 72 5.02 2.50 0.81
CA LEU A 72 5.66 3.79 1.09
C LEU A 72 5.66 4.70 -0.14
N MET A 73 5.86 4.14 -1.34
CA MET A 73 5.78 4.89 -2.60
C MET A 73 4.37 5.42 -2.86
N ALA A 74 3.33 4.64 -2.55
CA ALA A 74 1.94 5.10 -2.65
C ALA A 74 1.64 6.21 -1.62
N GLY A 75 2.05 6.02 -0.37
CA GLY A 75 1.96 7.03 0.69
C GLY A 75 0.54 7.56 0.94
N ARG A 76 -0.52 6.79 0.64
CA ARG A 76 -1.90 7.25 0.80
C ARG A 76 -2.29 7.16 2.27
N GLN A 77 -2.66 8.30 2.84
CA GLN A 77 -3.00 8.39 4.27
C GLN A 77 -4.46 8.04 4.57
N TYR A 78 -5.20 7.48 3.61
CA TYR A 78 -6.64 7.21 3.68
C TYR A 78 -7.04 5.81 3.19
N LYS A 79 -6.08 5.02 2.68
CA LYS A 79 -6.33 3.70 2.07
C LYS A 79 -5.57 2.57 2.76
N TYR A 80 -5.34 2.74 4.07
CA TYR A 80 -4.69 1.75 4.92
C TYR A 80 -3.25 1.40 4.57
N ASP A 81 -2.58 2.16 3.70
CA ASP A 81 -1.21 1.87 3.31
C ASP A 81 -0.23 1.98 4.48
N LEU A 82 -0.47 2.91 5.43
CA LEU A 82 0.42 3.13 6.58
C LEU A 82 0.20 2.08 7.67
N SER A 83 -1.05 1.75 7.98
CA SER A 83 -1.35 0.66 8.92
C SER A 83 -0.83 -0.67 8.38
N ASP A 84 -0.94 -0.93 7.08
CA ASP A 84 -0.36 -2.13 6.47
C ASP A 84 1.18 -2.16 6.57
N VAL A 85 1.86 -1.02 6.43
CA VAL A 85 3.32 -0.93 6.66
C VAL A 85 3.68 -1.37 8.07
N ILE A 86 2.96 -0.87 9.08
CA ILE A 86 3.18 -1.26 10.48
C ILE A 86 2.84 -2.74 10.68
N GLY A 87 1.75 -3.23 10.10
CA GLY A 87 1.32 -4.62 10.19
C GLY A 87 2.38 -5.59 9.68
N ILE A 88 2.97 -5.32 8.50
CA ILE A 88 4.06 -6.13 7.92
C ILE A 88 5.28 -6.13 8.84
N LEU A 89 5.69 -4.96 9.35
CA LEU A 89 6.83 -4.88 10.28
C LEU A 89 6.58 -5.68 11.57
N TRP A 90 5.38 -5.56 12.12
CA TRP A 90 4.98 -6.24 13.35
C TRP A 90 4.94 -7.76 13.20
N GLU A 91 4.39 -8.26 12.10
CA GLU A 91 4.36 -9.69 11.79
C GLU A 91 5.76 -10.27 11.62
N HIS A 92 6.64 -9.55 10.92
CA HIS A 92 8.04 -9.93 10.74
C HIS A 92 8.83 -9.93 12.05
N GLU A 93 8.57 -8.98 12.95
CA GLU A 93 9.16 -8.97 14.29
C GLU A 93 8.70 -10.16 15.13
N LYS A 94 7.39 -10.45 15.17
CA LYS A 94 6.84 -11.63 15.86
C LYS A 94 7.42 -12.93 15.33
N SER A 95 7.70 -12.98 14.04
CA SER A 95 8.24 -14.16 13.35
C SER A 95 9.77 -14.26 13.39
N SER A 96 10.46 -13.44 14.19
CA SER A 96 11.95 -13.39 14.26
C SER A 96 12.64 -13.16 12.90
N THR A 97 11.94 -12.50 11.97
CA THR A 97 12.42 -12.15 10.62
C THR A 97 12.32 -10.64 10.41
N SER A 98 12.69 -9.87 11.43
CA SER A 98 12.60 -8.40 11.46
C SER A 98 13.22 -7.77 10.21
N ILE A 99 12.47 -6.88 9.58
CA ILE A 99 12.93 -6.14 8.40
C ILE A 99 13.66 -4.88 8.88
N SER A 100 14.91 -4.72 8.46
CA SER A 100 15.71 -3.53 8.76
C SER A 100 15.41 -2.37 7.81
N LEU A 101 15.66 -1.14 8.28
CA LEU A 101 15.56 0.06 7.44
C LEU A 101 16.46 -0.03 6.19
N ASN A 102 17.64 -0.64 6.31
CA ASN A 102 18.55 -0.83 5.17
C ASN A 102 17.96 -1.75 4.09
N GLN A 103 17.22 -2.79 4.46
CA GLN A 103 16.51 -3.65 3.49
C GLN A 103 15.42 -2.86 2.76
N ILE A 104 14.69 -1.99 3.46
CA ILE A 104 13.66 -1.14 2.85
C ILE A 104 14.30 -0.10 1.92
N LYS A 105 15.37 0.57 2.37
CA LYS A 105 16.13 1.53 1.54
C LYS A 105 16.65 0.88 0.26
N LYS A 106 17.18 -0.34 0.37
CA LYS A 106 17.60 -1.14 -0.77
C LYS A 106 16.42 -1.48 -1.69
N ALA A 107 15.32 -2.01 -1.16
CA ALA A 107 14.13 -2.34 -1.95
C ALA A 107 13.56 -1.12 -2.70
N ALA A 108 13.56 0.06 -2.05
CA ALA A 108 13.16 1.30 -2.69
C ALA A 108 14.12 1.71 -3.83
N ALA A 109 15.44 1.59 -3.64
CA ALA A 109 16.41 1.84 -4.70
C ALA A 109 16.27 0.83 -5.86
N ASP A 110 16.05 -0.44 -5.54
CA ASP A 110 15.86 -1.53 -6.48
C ASP A 110 14.63 -1.29 -7.37
N LEU A 111 13.52 -0.80 -6.81
CA LEU A 111 12.28 -0.53 -7.54
C LEU A 111 12.23 0.84 -8.23
N TYR A 112 12.72 1.89 -7.58
CA TYR A 112 12.51 3.29 -7.97
C TYR A 112 13.79 4.08 -8.26
N GLY A 113 14.96 3.46 -8.08
CA GLY A 113 16.28 4.05 -8.35
C GLY A 113 16.97 4.66 -7.13
N SER A 114 16.22 5.23 -6.19
CA SER A 114 16.76 5.64 -4.88
C SER A 114 15.68 5.69 -3.80
N TYR A 115 16.08 5.66 -2.53
CA TYR A 115 15.17 5.86 -1.40
C TYR A 115 14.55 7.28 -1.39
N ASP A 116 15.28 8.27 -1.88
CA ASP A 116 14.84 9.68 -1.93
C ASP A 116 13.70 9.92 -2.94
N LYS A 117 13.38 8.94 -3.78
CA LYS A 117 12.21 8.98 -4.68
C LYS A 117 10.89 8.72 -3.98
N LEU A 118 10.90 8.10 -2.80
CA LEU A 118 9.69 7.92 -2.00
C LEU A 118 9.15 9.28 -1.53
N PRO A 119 7.85 9.43 -1.25
CA PRO A 119 7.33 10.63 -0.60
C PRO A 119 8.06 10.94 0.73
N GLU A 120 8.36 12.21 1.00
CA GLU A 120 9.10 12.64 2.20
C GLU A 120 8.39 12.20 3.49
N TYR A 121 7.07 12.39 3.56
CA TYR A 121 6.26 11.93 4.68
C TYR A 121 6.45 10.43 4.94
N SER A 122 6.42 9.60 3.88
CA SER A 122 6.60 8.15 4.00
C SER A 122 7.98 7.78 4.55
N ARG A 123 9.04 8.52 4.16
CA ARG A 123 10.40 8.31 4.68
C ARG A 123 10.50 8.66 6.16
N LEU A 124 9.99 9.83 6.56
CA LEU A 124 10.00 10.26 7.96
C LEU A 124 9.19 9.29 8.84
N PHE A 125 8.04 8.83 8.33
CA PHE A 125 7.20 7.86 8.98
C PHE A 125 7.93 6.53 9.22
N ILE A 126 8.50 5.90 8.19
CA ILE A 126 9.15 4.59 8.37
C ILE A 126 10.38 4.64 9.27
N GLU A 127 11.16 5.73 9.19
CA GLU A 127 12.34 5.91 10.04
C GLU A 127 11.96 6.06 11.52
N LYS A 128 10.89 6.80 11.81
CA LYS A 128 10.33 6.93 13.16
C LYS A 128 9.83 5.58 13.70
N ILE A 129 9.02 4.87 12.92
CA ILE A 129 8.38 3.61 13.33
C ILE A 129 9.41 2.53 13.65
N ILE A 130 10.46 2.40 12.84
CA ILE A 130 11.54 1.42 13.08
C ILE A 130 12.39 1.80 14.29
N ALA A 131 12.55 3.11 14.58
CA ALA A 131 13.30 3.57 15.75
C ALA A 131 12.53 3.32 17.06
N GLU A 132 11.22 3.58 17.07
CA GLU A 132 10.37 3.43 18.25
C GLU A 132 10.02 1.97 18.55
N LYS A 133 9.83 1.14 17.52
CA LYS A 133 9.41 -0.28 17.62
C LYS A 133 8.13 -0.54 18.42
N GLU A 134 7.34 0.49 18.73
CA GLU A 134 6.03 0.33 19.37
C GLU A 134 4.94 0.02 18.32
N TYR A 135 5.09 -1.08 17.58
CA TYR A 135 4.22 -1.38 16.43
C TYR A 135 2.75 -1.56 16.82
N GLU A 136 2.45 -2.26 17.91
CA GLU A 136 1.09 -2.52 18.35
C GLU A 136 0.31 -1.24 18.66
N LYS A 137 0.86 -0.38 19.53
CA LYS A 137 0.24 0.91 19.88
C LYS A 137 0.12 1.83 18.67
N THR A 138 1.14 1.84 17.81
CA THR A 138 1.15 2.73 16.66
C THR A 138 0.21 2.25 15.55
N TYR A 139 0.02 0.94 15.42
CA TYR A 139 -0.92 0.35 14.47
C TYR A 139 -2.35 0.86 14.70
N GLU A 140 -2.85 0.79 15.93
CA GLU A 140 -4.21 1.26 16.26
C GLU A 140 -4.40 2.75 15.99
N LYS A 141 -3.43 3.57 16.42
CA LYS A 141 -3.46 5.04 16.19
C LYS A 141 -3.50 5.37 14.71
N VAL A 142 -2.62 4.74 13.92
CA VAL A 142 -2.55 4.98 12.47
C VAL A 142 -3.80 4.45 11.77
N ARG A 143 -4.34 3.31 12.20
CA ARG A 143 -5.56 2.75 11.63
C ARG A 143 -6.75 3.68 11.81
N ASN A 144 -6.91 4.26 13.00
CA ASN A 144 -7.96 5.23 13.29
C ASN A 144 -7.77 6.51 12.47
N MET A 145 -6.55 7.03 12.44
CA MET A 145 -6.20 8.21 11.62
C MET A 145 -6.54 8.02 10.13
N GLU A 146 -6.23 6.85 9.56
CA GLU A 146 -6.55 6.54 8.17
C GLU A 146 -8.06 6.41 7.93
N SER A 147 -8.81 5.88 8.89
CA SER A 147 -10.28 5.85 8.85
C SER A 147 -10.87 7.26 8.87
N GLU A 148 -10.43 8.11 9.80
CA GLU A 148 -10.87 9.51 9.88
C GLU A 148 -10.55 10.27 8.60
N ASN A 149 -9.37 10.04 8.02
CA ASN A 149 -8.98 10.67 6.76
C ASN A 149 -9.88 10.22 5.60
N LYS A 150 -10.30 8.96 5.59
CA LYS A 150 -11.25 8.46 4.60
C LYS A 150 -12.59 9.17 4.75
N ASP A 151 -13.09 9.32 5.98
CA ASP A 151 -14.37 10.00 6.23
C ASP A 151 -14.30 11.48 5.83
N ILE A 152 -13.21 12.18 6.17
CA ILE A 152 -12.94 13.56 5.71
C ILE A 152 -12.98 13.68 4.19
N LEU A 153 -12.40 12.70 3.47
CA LEU A 153 -12.40 12.73 2.01
C LEU A 153 -13.78 12.48 1.42
N LEU A 154 -14.60 11.63 2.05
CA LEU A 154 -15.99 11.41 1.61
C LEU A 154 -16.80 12.70 1.78
N ASP A 155 -16.73 13.33 2.96
CA ASP A 155 -17.39 14.61 3.22
C ASP A 155 -16.96 15.69 2.22
N PHE A 156 -15.64 15.80 1.96
CA PHE A 156 -15.11 16.78 1.01
C PHE A 156 -15.56 16.48 -0.43
N GLN A 157 -15.64 15.21 -0.82
CA GLN A 157 -16.09 14.83 -2.16
C GLN A 157 -17.59 15.08 -2.36
N ASP A 158 -18.39 14.95 -1.31
CA ASP A 158 -19.82 15.30 -1.33
C ASP A 158 -20.02 16.82 -1.43
N GLU A 159 -19.21 17.62 -0.73
CA GLU A 159 -19.23 19.09 -0.81
C GLU A 159 -18.67 19.63 -2.13
N TYR A 160 -17.61 19.01 -2.67
CA TYR A 160 -16.90 19.45 -3.88
C TYR A 160 -16.67 18.29 -4.88
N PRO A 161 -17.73 17.83 -5.57
CA PRO A 161 -17.63 16.72 -6.51
C PRO A 161 -16.63 16.99 -7.65
N GLY A 162 -15.71 16.03 -7.87
CA GLY A 162 -14.76 16.07 -8.98
C GLY A 162 -13.47 16.87 -8.76
N VAL A 163 -13.26 17.43 -7.57
CA VAL A 163 -12.04 18.20 -7.23
C VAL A 163 -10.89 17.30 -6.75
N THR A 164 -11.19 16.11 -6.21
CA THR A 164 -10.20 15.20 -5.64
C THR A 164 -9.52 14.34 -6.72
N ASN A 165 -8.19 14.27 -6.68
CA ASN A 165 -7.37 13.38 -7.49
C ASN A 165 -6.24 12.76 -6.65
N THR A 166 -5.57 11.72 -7.17
CA THR A 166 -4.56 10.99 -6.40
C THR A 166 -3.38 11.85 -5.95
N ASP A 167 -3.09 12.94 -6.67
CA ASP A 167 -1.96 13.81 -6.38
C ASP A 167 -2.29 14.86 -5.31
N ASN A 168 -3.53 15.34 -5.22
CA ASN A 168 -3.93 16.42 -4.31
C ASN A 168 -4.59 15.94 -3.01
N ILE A 169 -4.99 14.67 -2.93
CA ILE A 169 -5.75 14.14 -1.79
C ILE A 169 -5.02 14.30 -0.45
N ASN A 170 -3.71 14.04 -0.41
CA ASN A 170 -2.94 14.18 0.84
C ASN A 170 -2.85 15.64 1.30
N ASP A 171 -2.75 16.59 0.37
CA ASP A 171 -2.73 18.02 0.67
C ASP A 171 -4.09 18.50 1.17
N ILE A 172 -5.18 18.01 0.57
CA ILE A 172 -6.55 18.28 1.03
C ILE A 172 -6.74 17.79 2.46
N ILE A 173 -6.33 16.56 2.77
CA ILE A 173 -6.39 16.03 4.15
C ILE A 173 -5.61 16.94 5.12
N ALA A 174 -4.38 17.32 4.75
CA ALA A 174 -3.55 18.19 5.59
C ALA A 174 -4.20 19.56 5.83
N ALA A 175 -4.78 20.16 4.78
CA ALA A 175 -5.47 21.44 4.87
C ALA A 175 -6.73 21.36 5.74
N VAL A 176 -7.56 20.33 5.57
CA VAL A 176 -8.79 20.13 6.35
C VAL A 176 -8.46 19.89 7.83
N ARG A 177 -7.44 19.09 8.13
CA ARG A 177 -6.98 18.87 9.52
C ARG A 177 -6.51 20.16 10.17
N LYS A 178 -5.67 20.94 9.47
CA LYS A 178 -5.18 22.24 9.98
C LYS A 178 -6.33 23.21 10.27
N LYS A 179 -7.38 23.22 9.43
CA LYS A 179 -8.59 24.02 9.66
C LYS A 179 -9.33 23.56 10.92
N LYS A 180 -9.60 22.26 11.08
CA LYS A 180 -10.27 21.70 12.27
C LYS A 180 -9.49 21.97 13.57
N GLU A 181 -8.16 21.87 13.53
CA GLU A 181 -7.29 22.21 14.68
C GLU A 181 -7.38 23.69 15.03
N SER A 182 -7.35 24.58 14.04
CA SER A 182 -7.48 26.02 14.26
C SER A 182 -8.84 26.44 14.82
N GLU A 183 -9.93 25.78 14.41
CA GLU A 183 -11.28 26.05 14.91
C GLU A 183 -11.47 25.54 16.36
N ASN A 184 -10.80 24.45 16.73
CA ASN A 184 -10.81 23.92 18.10
C ASN A 184 -9.95 24.73 19.07
N LEU A 185 -8.92 25.44 18.59
CA LEU A 185 -8.09 26.34 19.41
C LEU A 185 -8.77 27.67 19.75
N ILE A 186 -9.88 28.00 19.08
CA ILE A 186 -10.65 29.24 19.26
C ILE A 186 -11.89 29.02 20.16
N LYS A 187 -12.16 27.77 20.56
CA LYS A 187 -13.21 27.39 21.52
C LYS A 187 -12.63 27.14 22.90
#